data_AF-A0A353LSB4-F1
#
_entry.id   AF-A0A353LSB4-F1
#
_cell.length_a   1.000
_cell.length_b   1.000
_cell.length_c   1.000
_cell.angle_alpha   90.00
_cell.angle_beta   90.00
_cell.angle_gamma   90.00
#
_symmetry.space_group_name_H-M   'P 1'
#
loop_
_entity.id
_entity.type
_entity.pdbx_description
1 polymer ?
#
loop_
_entity_poly.entity_id
_entity_poly.type
_entity_poly.pdbx_seq_one_letter_code
_entity_poly.pdbx_strand_id
1 'polypeptide(L)'
;MQILLTLICDPARPVIDAGLLDAVRDKLEDLGGIAGTPDWLAPGIACDLACAGVSPAEAAPAIRTVIGNAPVDLVIHEEQEERRRKLLIADMDSTIITVECLDEIADFAGRKKEVAAITEQAMRGELE
;
A
#
# COMPACT_ATOMS: atom_id res chain seq x y z
N MET A 1 -1.49 -18.19 14.87
CA MET A 1 -1.54 -16.77 14.46
C MET A 1 -2.00 -16.73 13.02
N GLN A 2 -2.89 -15.81 12.68
CA GLN A 2 -3.47 -15.69 11.36
C GLN A 2 -3.28 -14.27 10.87
N ILE A 3 -2.75 -14.14 9.65
CA ILE A 3 -2.45 -12.87 9.00
C ILE A 3 -3.27 -12.76 7.72
N LEU A 4 -3.56 -11.52 7.34
CA LEU A 4 -4.14 -11.20 6.06
C LEU A 4 -3.14 -10.34 5.29
N LEU A 5 -2.74 -10.83 4.12
CA LEU A 5 -1.91 -10.10 3.17
C LEU A 5 -2.82 -9.50 2.11
N THR A 6 -2.64 -8.23 1.80
CA THR A 6 -3.26 -7.59 0.64
C THR A 6 -2.16 -7.11 -0.30
N LEU A 7 -2.17 -7.62 -1.52
CA LEU A 7 -1.38 -7.10 -2.63
C LEU A 7 -2.23 -6.07 -3.38
N ILE A 8 -1.67 -4.89 -3.66
CA ILE A 8 -2.37 -3.79 -4.36
C ILE A 8 -1.41 -3.19 -5.39
N CYS A 9 -1.91 -2.81 -6.56
CA CYS A 9 -1.15 -2.04 -7.55
C CYS A 9 -1.98 -0.89 -8.13
N ASP A 10 -1.33 -0.06 -8.94
CA ASP A 10 -1.99 1.03 -9.67
C ASP A 10 -3.12 0.48 -10.56
N PRO A 11 -4.38 0.90 -10.37
CA PRO A 11 -5.51 0.49 -11.22
C PRO A 11 -5.32 0.79 -12.71
N ALA A 12 -4.53 1.81 -13.06
CA ALA A 12 -4.20 2.14 -14.45
C ALA A 12 -3.19 1.16 -15.07
N ARG A 13 -2.51 0.36 -14.25
CA ARG A 13 -1.50 -0.63 -14.67
C ARG A 13 -1.67 -1.94 -13.87
N PRO A 14 -2.75 -2.71 -14.09
CA PRO A 14 -2.98 -3.97 -13.40
C PRO A 14 -1.84 -4.97 -13.68
N VAL A 15 -1.19 -5.47 -12.63
CA VAL A 15 -0.04 -6.38 -12.72
C VAL A 15 -0.14 -7.60 -11.80
N ILE A 16 -1.18 -7.70 -10.97
CA ILE A 16 -1.37 -8.86 -10.10
C ILE A 16 -2.06 -9.95 -10.90
N ASP A 17 -1.41 -11.09 -11.07
CA ASP A 17 -1.97 -12.25 -11.77
C ASP A 17 -1.93 -13.52 -10.91
N ALA A 18 -2.47 -14.62 -11.43
CA ALA A 18 -2.47 -15.90 -10.74
C ALA A 18 -1.06 -16.44 -10.48
N GLY A 19 -0.10 -16.17 -11.38
CA GLY A 19 1.28 -16.63 -11.23
C GLY A 19 2.00 -15.96 -10.06
N LEU A 20 1.81 -14.65 -9.89
CA LEU A 20 2.31 -13.92 -8.73
C LEU A 20 1.65 -14.44 -7.44
N LEU A 21 0.33 -14.66 -7.45
CA LEU A 21 -0.39 -15.17 -6.28
C LEU A 21 0.05 -16.57 -5.88
N ASP A 22 0.25 -17.47 -6.85
CA ASP A 22 0.74 -18.81 -6.58
C ASP A 22 2.18 -18.77 -6.03
N ALA A 23 3.06 -17.94 -6.59
CA ALA A 23 4.41 -17.75 -6.04
C ALA A 23 4.41 -17.20 -4.61
N VAL A 24 3.48 -16.29 -4.29
CA VAL A 24 3.30 -15.78 -2.93
C VAL A 24 2.78 -16.86 -1.98
N ARG A 25 1.82 -17.69 -2.44
CA ARG A 25 1.28 -18.82 -1.67
C ARG A 25 2.37 -19.86 -1.38
N ASP A 26 3.10 -20.30 -2.41
CA ASP A 26 4.23 -21.22 -2.28
C ASP A 26 5.24 -20.68 -1.26
N LYS A 27 5.53 -19.37 -1.31
CA LYS A 27 6.47 -18.76 -0.38
C LYS A 27 5.97 -18.73 1.06
N LEU A 28 4.68 -18.55 1.28
CA LEU A 28 4.09 -18.64 2.63
C LEU A 28 4.13 -20.08 3.16
N GLU A 29 3.89 -21.07 2.30
CA GLU A 29 3.97 -22.49 2.63
C GLU A 29 5.41 -22.92 2.97
N ASP A 30 6.42 -22.42 2.23
CA ASP A 30 7.85 -22.62 2.53
C ASP A 30 8.25 -22.13 3.94
N LEU A 31 7.55 -21.12 4.46
CA LEU A 31 7.75 -20.60 5.81
C LEU A 31 7.01 -21.42 6.88
N GLY A 32 6.34 -22.51 6.50
CA GLY A 32 5.51 -23.33 7.38
C GLY A 32 4.09 -22.77 7.55
N GLY A 33 3.69 -21.81 6.72
CA GLY A 33 2.34 -21.26 6.70
C GLY A 33 1.33 -22.15 5.99
N ILE A 34 0.05 -21.87 6.24
CA ILE A 34 -1.07 -22.44 5.51
C ILE A 34 -1.74 -21.29 4.77
N ALA A 35 -1.43 -21.15 3.49
CA ALA A 35 -1.99 -20.11 2.64
C ALA A 35 -3.43 -20.46 2.23
N GLY A 36 -4.32 -19.50 2.36
CA GLY A 36 -5.71 -19.61 1.95
C GLY A 36 -5.90 -19.52 0.43
N THR A 37 -7.15 -19.44 0.02
CA THR A 37 -7.52 -19.12 -1.36
C THR A 37 -7.41 -17.62 -1.61
N PRO A 38 -6.85 -17.17 -2.74
CA PRO A 38 -6.87 -15.76 -3.11
C PRO A 38 -8.30 -15.23 -3.20
N ASP A 39 -8.56 -14.09 -2.56
CA ASP A 39 -9.82 -13.36 -2.61
C ASP A 39 -9.62 -12.05 -3.37
N TRP A 40 -10.14 -11.98 -4.60
CA TRP A 40 -9.98 -10.83 -5.47
C TRP A 40 -10.92 -9.70 -5.04
N LEU A 41 -10.33 -8.66 -4.45
CA LEU A 41 -11.04 -7.41 -4.18
C LEU A 41 -11.29 -6.61 -5.46
N ALA A 42 -10.32 -6.64 -6.38
CA ALA A 42 -10.40 -6.08 -7.72
C ALA A 42 -9.48 -6.89 -8.66
N PRO A 43 -10.01 -7.61 -9.67
CA PRO A 43 -9.21 -8.44 -10.55
C PRO A 43 -8.04 -7.68 -11.19
N GLY A 44 -6.83 -8.23 -11.10
CA GLY A 44 -5.62 -7.61 -11.64
C GLY A 44 -5.00 -6.50 -10.77
N ILE A 45 -5.76 -5.98 -9.80
CA ILE A 45 -5.44 -4.72 -9.10
C ILE A 45 -5.21 -4.93 -7.62
N ALA A 46 -6.10 -5.68 -6.96
CA ALA A 46 -6.03 -5.93 -5.52
C ALA A 46 -6.54 -7.32 -5.16
N CYS A 47 -5.77 -8.04 -4.35
CA CYS A 47 -6.11 -9.38 -3.88
C CYS A 47 -5.72 -9.57 -2.42
N ASP A 48 -6.64 -10.13 -1.65
CA ASP A 48 -6.41 -10.62 -0.32
C ASP A 48 -5.93 -12.08 -0.34
N LEU A 49 -5.07 -12.42 0.61
CA LEU A 49 -4.61 -13.78 0.86
C LEU A 49 -4.44 -13.99 2.36
N ALA A 50 -5.34 -14.76 2.96
CA ALA A 50 -5.21 -15.17 4.36
C ALA A 50 -4.10 -16.22 4.50
N CYS A 51 -3.38 -16.20 5.62
CA CYS A 51 -2.37 -17.20 5.94
C CYS A 51 -2.35 -17.48 7.43
N ALA A 52 -2.41 -18.76 7.81
CA ALA A 52 -2.18 -19.19 9.19
C ALA A 52 -0.72 -19.63 9.38
N GLY A 53 -0.22 -19.54 10.60
CA GLY A 53 1.06 -20.13 11.00
C GLY A 53 2.32 -19.27 10.77
N VAL A 54 2.18 -18.07 10.18
CA VAL A 54 3.31 -17.15 9.92
C VAL A 54 3.00 -15.78 10.51
N SER A 55 4.01 -15.11 11.06
CA SER A 55 3.87 -13.74 11.56
C SER A 55 4.02 -12.69 10.45
N PRO A 56 3.50 -11.47 10.64
CA PRO A 56 3.76 -10.37 9.70
C PRO A 56 5.26 -10.08 9.51
N ALA A 57 6.05 -10.21 10.59
CA ALA A 57 7.49 -9.96 10.57
C ALA A 57 8.27 -10.97 9.73
N GLU A 58 7.83 -12.23 9.70
CA GLU A 58 8.43 -13.29 8.88
C GLU A 58 7.95 -13.22 7.42
N ALA A 59 6.66 -12.99 7.21
CA ALA A 59 6.07 -12.96 5.88
C ALA A 59 6.55 -11.75 5.06
N ALA A 60 6.59 -10.55 5.65
CA ALA A 60 6.89 -9.31 4.91
C ALA A 60 8.18 -9.37 4.06
N PRO A 61 9.37 -9.70 4.62
CA PRO A 61 10.61 -9.73 3.82
C PRO A 61 10.61 -10.86 2.78
N ALA A 62 10.01 -12.01 3.10
CA ALA A 62 9.93 -13.14 2.19
C ALA A 62 9.04 -12.83 0.97
N ILE A 63 7.87 -12.24 1.19
CA ILE A 63 6.94 -11.88 0.12
C ILE A 63 7.47 -10.70 -0.70
N ARG A 64 8.15 -9.73 -0.08
CA ARG A 64 8.85 -8.67 -0.82
C ARG A 64 9.89 -9.23 -1.79
N THR A 65 10.54 -10.34 -1.46
CA THR A 65 11.48 -11.01 -2.38
C THR A 65 10.76 -11.59 -3.61
N VAL A 66 9.55 -12.13 -3.43
CA VAL A 66 8.72 -12.66 -4.53
C VAL A 66 8.20 -11.54 -5.42
N ILE A 67 7.73 -10.44 -4.82
CA ILE A 67 7.26 -9.25 -5.54
C ILE A 67 8.41 -8.63 -6.35
N GLY A 68 9.62 -8.62 -5.79
CA GLY A 68 10.80 -8.07 -6.45
C GLY A 68 10.62 -6.58 -6.77
N ASN A 69 10.81 -6.23 -8.04
CA ASN A 69 10.66 -4.85 -8.55
C ASN A 69 9.28 -4.59 -9.17
N ALA A 70 8.32 -5.52 -9.05
CA ALA A 70 6.97 -5.27 -9.53
C ALA A 70 6.36 -4.07 -8.78
N PRO A 71 5.59 -3.20 -9.44
CA PRO A 71 4.96 -2.02 -8.82
C PRO A 71 3.72 -2.46 -8.01
N VAL A 72 3.96 -3.26 -6.97
CA VAL A 72 2.93 -3.84 -6.11
C VAL A 72 3.26 -3.46 -4.67
N ASP A 73 2.29 -2.84 -4.01
CA ASP A 73 2.31 -2.60 -2.58
C ASP A 73 1.85 -3.84 -1.83
N LEU A 74 2.51 -4.09 -0.69
CA LEU A 74 2.22 -5.19 0.21
C LEU A 74 1.77 -4.62 1.56
N VAL A 75 0.53 -4.94 1.93
CA VAL A 75 -0.02 -4.68 3.26
C VAL A 75 -0.16 -6.02 3.97
N ILE A 76 0.30 -6.10 5.21
CA ILE A 76 0.10 -7.29 6.06
C ILE A 76 -0.39 -6.81 7.41
N HIS A 77 -1.46 -7.41 7.89
CA HIS A 77 -1.95 -7.21 9.24
C HIS A 77 -2.40 -8.53 9.85
N GLU A 78 -2.50 -8.57 11.17
CA GLU A 78 -3.19 -9.67 11.85
C GLU A 78 -4.65 -9.71 11.40
N GLU A 79 -5.17 -10.92 11.19
CA GLU A 79 -6.55 -11.08 10.76
C GLU A 79 -7.49 -10.61 11.88
N GLN A 80 -8.46 -9.77 11.52
CA GLN A 80 -9.45 -9.20 12.44
C GLN A 80 -10.83 -9.71 12.07
N GLU A 81 -11.67 -9.97 13.08
CA GLU A 81 -13.06 -10.42 12.88
C GLU A 81 -13.89 -9.43 12.03
N GLU A 82 -13.60 -8.11 12.12
CA GLU A 82 -14.28 -7.06 11.34
C GLU A 82 -13.26 -6.21 10.56
N ARG A 83 -13.08 -6.52 9.26
CA ARG A 83 -12.24 -5.72 8.35
C ARG A 83 -12.85 -4.36 8.01
N ARG A 84 -14.18 -4.25 8.02
CA ARG A 84 -14.88 -3.05 7.52
C ARG A 84 -14.70 -1.87 8.48
N ARG A 85 -13.92 -0.89 8.07
CA ARG A 85 -13.77 0.37 8.80
C ARG A 85 -15.01 1.26 8.56
N LYS A 86 -15.46 1.95 9.61
CA LYS A 86 -16.66 2.81 9.58
C LYS A 86 -16.38 4.28 9.28
N LEU A 87 -15.12 4.68 9.39
CA LEU A 87 -14.66 6.05 9.18
C LEU A 87 -13.29 6.01 8.50
N LEU A 88 -13.10 6.85 7.49
CA LEU A 88 -11.82 7.14 6.85
C LEU A 88 -11.59 8.65 7.00
N ILE A 89 -10.47 9.02 7.61
CA ILE A 89 -9.97 10.40 7.64
C ILE A 89 -8.73 10.40 6.77
N ALA A 90 -8.66 11.34 5.84
CA ALA A 90 -7.53 11.53 4.96
C ALA A 90 -7.17 13.01 4.94
N ASP A 91 -5.88 13.27 4.72
CA ASP A 91 -5.41 14.62 4.44
C ASP A 91 -5.98 15.11 3.10
N MET A 92 -5.96 16.42 2.89
CA MET A 92 -6.50 17.04 1.68
C MET A 92 -5.44 17.10 0.58
N ASP A 93 -4.40 17.90 0.82
CA ASP A 93 -3.35 18.21 -0.16
C ASP A 93 -2.47 16.98 -0.39
N SER A 94 -2.11 16.75 -1.65
CA SER A 94 -1.35 15.58 -2.11
C SER A 94 -1.90 14.20 -1.70
N THR A 95 -3.17 14.13 -1.25
CA THR A 95 -3.84 12.90 -0.82
C THR A 95 -5.22 12.76 -1.48
N ILE A 96 -6.17 13.65 -1.18
CA ILE A 96 -7.48 13.69 -1.86
C ILE A 96 -7.40 14.49 -3.16
N ILE A 97 -6.66 15.61 -3.13
CA ILE A 97 -6.38 16.44 -4.29
C ILE A 97 -4.91 16.39 -4.63
N THR A 98 -4.58 16.59 -5.91
CA THR A 98 -3.20 16.45 -6.42
C THR A 98 -2.40 17.75 -6.34
N VAL A 99 -2.90 18.77 -5.65
CA VAL A 99 -2.29 20.11 -5.58
C VAL A 99 -1.99 20.46 -4.14
N GLU A 100 -0.99 21.32 -3.95
CA GLU A 100 -0.73 22.03 -2.71
C GLU A 100 -1.48 23.37 -2.76
N CYS A 101 -2.54 23.52 -1.96
CA CYS A 101 -3.45 24.67 -2.10
C CYS A 101 -2.75 26.01 -1.85
N LEU A 102 -1.77 26.03 -0.94
CA LEU A 102 -0.98 27.21 -0.63
C LEU A 102 -0.12 27.65 -1.83
N ASP A 103 0.45 26.71 -2.57
CA ASP A 103 1.27 27.01 -3.74
C ASP A 103 0.43 27.66 -4.86
N GLU A 104 -0.81 27.19 -5.04
CA GLU A 104 -1.75 27.77 -5.99
C GLU A 104 -2.18 29.18 -5.57
N ILE A 105 -2.44 29.43 -4.29
CA ILE A 105 -2.71 30.78 -3.77
C ILE A 105 -1.50 31.71 -3.96
N ALA A 106 -0.29 31.19 -3.72
CA ALA A 106 0.94 31.95 -3.88
C ALA A 106 1.24 32.33 -5.33
N ASP A 107 0.77 31.51 -6.30
CA ASP A 107 0.91 31.81 -7.72
C ASP A 107 0.15 33.08 -8.11
N PHE A 108 -1.06 33.27 -7.60
CA PHE A 108 -1.82 34.52 -7.79
C PHE A 108 -1.09 35.75 -7.22
N ALA A 109 -0.23 35.56 -6.22
CA ALA A 109 0.61 36.61 -5.64
C ALA A 109 2.00 36.73 -6.32
N GLY A 110 2.31 35.89 -7.31
CA GLY A 110 3.62 35.83 -7.96
C GLY A 110 4.75 35.30 -7.06
N ARG A 111 4.40 34.49 -6.05
CA ARG A 111 5.30 33.97 -5.00
C ARG A 111 5.37 32.45 -4.94
N LYS A 112 4.89 31.76 -5.98
CA LYS A 112 4.81 30.29 -6.01
C LYS A 112 6.14 29.61 -5.69
N LYS A 113 7.26 30.11 -6.24
CA LYS A 113 8.58 29.50 -6.04
C LYS A 113 9.04 29.57 -4.59
N GLU A 114 8.86 30.71 -3.95
CA GLU A 114 9.25 30.91 -2.56
C GLU A 114 8.39 30.06 -1.61
N VAL A 115 7.08 30.01 -1.84
CA VAL A 115 6.15 29.23 -1.02
C VAL A 115 6.37 27.73 -1.21
N ALA A 116 6.43 27.25 -2.46
CA ALA A 116 6.65 25.83 -2.74
C ALA A 116 7.96 25.30 -2.12
N ALA A 117 9.03 26.11 -2.13
CA ALA A 117 10.30 25.73 -1.49
C ALA A 117 10.17 25.59 0.04
N ILE A 118 9.33 26.41 0.68
CA ILE A 118 9.03 26.30 2.12
C ILE A 118 8.14 25.08 2.37
N THR A 119 7.09 24.88 1.57
CA THR A 119 6.17 23.74 1.63
C THR A 119 6.95 22.42 1.55
N GLU A 120 7.87 22.29 0.58
CA GLU A 120 8.69 21.08 0.40
C GLU A 120 9.59 20.81 1.61
N GLN A 121 10.23 21.84 2.18
CA GLN A 121 11.05 21.71 3.38
C GLN A 121 10.20 21.31 4.60
N ALA A 122 9.03 21.91 4.76
CA ALA A 122 8.11 21.59 5.86
C ALA A 122 7.59 20.13 5.75
N MET A 123 7.20 19.68 4.56
CA MET A 123 6.76 18.28 4.32
C MET A 123 7.88 17.25 4.56
N ARG A 124 9.15 17.64 4.38
CA ARG A 124 10.32 16.82 4.74
C ARG A 124 10.67 16.87 6.23
N GLY A 125 10.02 17.73 7.00
CA GLY A 125 10.31 17.95 8.43
C GLY A 125 11.57 18.78 8.68
N GLU A 126 11.99 19.62 7.72
CA GLU A 126 13.19 20.47 7.81
C GLU A 126 12.90 21.87 8.41
N LEU A 127 11.61 22.25 8.53
CA LEU A 127 11.12 23.52 9.09
C LEU A 127 9.91 23.28 10.02
N GLU A 128 9.78 24.08 11.08
CA GLU A 128 8.65 24.10 12.05
C GLU A 128 7.87 25.42 12.01
#